data_AF-A0A453L4I8-F1
#
_entry.id   AF-A0A453L4I8-F1
#
_cell.length_a   1.000
_cell.length_b   1.000
_cell.length_c   1.000
_cell.angle_alpha   90.00
_cell.angle_beta   90.00
_cell.angle_gamma   90.00
#
_symmetry.space_group_name_H-M   'P 1'
#
loop_
_entity.id
_entity.type
_entity.pdbx_description
1 polymer ?
#
loop_
_entity_poly.entity_id
_entity_poly.type
_entity_poly.pdbx_seq_one_letter_code
_entity_poly.pdbx_strand_id
1 'polypeptide(L)'
;MGGNLITGLRGTASVPPSVIAGVVLVRFVLLPLVGTALVKAAVRYGVIRPDPLYQFVLLLQYAVPPAMNIGTITQLFGVGESECSVIFVWVYALASVAVTMWSAFFMWTLS
;
A
#
# COMPACT_ATOMS: atom_id res chain seq x y z
N MET A 1 2.69 -19.44 2.00
CA MET A 1 2.86 -18.13 2.69
C MET A 1 3.43 -18.28 4.10
N GLY A 2 2.85 -19.09 5.01
CA GLY A 2 3.30 -19.17 6.41
C GLY A 2 4.71 -19.76 6.65
N GLY A 3 5.11 -20.79 5.91
CA GLY A 3 6.42 -21.44 6.07
C GLY A 3 7.62 -20.58 5.65
N ASN A 4 7.41 -19.57 4.79
CA ASN A 4 8.48 -18.65 4.39
C ASN A 4 8.75 -17.53 5.39
N LEU A 5 7.82 -17.31 6.32
CA LEU A 5 7.95 -16.32 7.40
C LEU A 5 9.05 -16.71 8.38
N ILE A 6 9.08 -17.99 8.77
CA ILE A 6 10.08 -18.54 9.69
C ILE A 6 11.46 -18.65 9.03
N THR A 7 11.52 -18.92 7.73
CA THR A 7 12.76 -18.95 6.95
C THR A 7 13.33 -17.55 6.75
N GLY A 8 12.50 -16.53 6.51
CA GLY A 8 12.92 -15.12 6.43
C GLY A 8 13.34 -14.51 7.76
N LEU A 9 12.73 -14.92 8.89
CA LEU A 9 13.13 -14.48 10.23
C LEU A 9 14.40 -15.16 10.76
N ARG A 10 14.67 -16.42 10.37
CA ARG A 10 15.84 -17.19 10.84
C ARG A 10 17.01 -17.24 9.85
N GLY A 11 16.78 -17.06 8.56
CA GLY A 11 17.79 -17.22 7.52
C GLY A 11 18.14 -15.88 6.86
N THR A 12 19.39 -15.45 7.04
CA THR A 12 20.34 -14.82 6.10
C THR A 12 19.88 -13.85 4.99
N ALA A 13 18.61 -13.49 4.87
CA ALA A 13 18.07 -12.53 3.92
C ALA A 13 18.06 -11.17 4.60
N SER A 14 19.21 -10.49 4.56
CA SER A 14 19.37 -9.15 5.11
C SER A 14 18.74 -8.12 4.18
N VAL A 15 17.40 -8.07 4.14
CA VAL A 15 16.74 -6.92 3.50
C VAL A 15 17.14 -5.68 4.28
N PRO A 16 17.74 -4.66 3.63
CA PRO A 16 18.10 -3.44 4.32
C PRO A 16 16.83 -2.81 4.92
N PRO A 17 16.82 -2.42 6.20
CA PRO A 17 15.68 -1.73 6.81
C PRO A 17 15.26 -0.47 6.04
N SER A 18 16.20 0.16 5.34
CA SER A 18 15.95 1.30 4.45
C SER A 18 15.03 0.97 3.28
N VAL A 19 15.08 -0.24 2.74
CA VAL A 19 14.20 -0.70 1.66
C VAL A 19 12.78 -0.88 2.18
N ILE A 20 12.63 -1.49 3.36
CA ILE A 20 11.33 -1.65 4.03
C ILE A 20 10.74 -0.26 4.33
N ALA A 21 11.54 0.64 4.92
CA ALA A 21 11.12 2.00 5.23
C ALA A 21 10.74 2.79 3.97
N GLY A 22 11.50 2.65 2.89
CA GLY A 22 11.21 3.29 1.59
C GLY A 22 9.90 2.78 0.99
N VAL A 23 9.67 1.47 1.00
CA VAL A 23 8.40 0.88 0.52
C VAL A 23 7.23 1.39 1.36
N VAL A 24 7.36 1.39 2.69
CA VAL A 24 6.34 1.89 3.62
C VAL A 24 6.04 3.37 3.35
N LEU A 25 7.07 4.21 3.20
CA LEU A 25 6.94 5.64 2.94
C LEU A 25 6.25 5.90 1.59
N VAL A 26 6.71 5.24 0.52
CA VAL A 26 6.13 5.42 -0.82
C VAL A 26 4.68 4.94 -0.84
N ARG A 27 4.37 3.78 -0.27
CA ARG A 27 3.01 3.20 -0.28
C ARG A 27 2.03 3.96 0.60
N PHE A 28 2.42 4.31 1.82
CA PHE A 28 1.50 4.89 2.79
C PHE A 28 1.51 6.42 2.80
N VAL A 29 2.43 7.09 2.10
CA VAL A 29 2.47 8.56 2.07
C VAL A 29 2.40 9.08 0.64
N LEU A 30 3.33 8.69 -0.24
CA LEU A 30 3.35 9.24 -1.60
C LEU A 30 2.16 8.78 -2.43
N LEU A 31 1.82 7.49 -2.41
CA LEU A 31 0.67 6.94 -3.15
C LEU A 31 -0.66 7.63 -2.80
N PRO A 32 -1.07 7.74 -1.52
CA PRO A 32 -2.31 8.41 -1.16
C PRO A 32 -2.29 9.91 -1.46
N LEU A 33 -1.15 10.59 -1.29
CA LEU A 33 -1.01 12.00 -1.68
C LEU A 33 -1.22 12.19 -3.18
N VAL A 34 -0.56 11.38 -4.01
CA VAL A 34 -0.71 11.43 -5.47
C VAL A 34 -2.14 11.07 -5.87
N GLY A 35 -2.75 10.06 -5.22
CA GLY A 35 -4.15 9.68 -5.42
C GLY A 35 -5.11 10.84 -5.13
N THR A 36 -4.93 11.57 -4.03
CA THR A 36 -5.76 12.76 -3.72
C THR A 36 -5.61 13.87 -4.73
N ALA A 37 -4.38 14.15 -5.20
CA ALA A 37 -4.13 15.15 -6.22
C ALA A 37 -4.79 14.77 -7.55
N LEU A 38 -4.66 13.51 -7.97
CA LEU A 38 -5.27 12.98 -9.19
C LEU A 38 -6.80 13.04 -9.15
N VAL A 39 -7.42 12.57 -8.05
CA VAL A 39 -8.89 12.59 -7.92
C VAL A 39 -9.40 14.03 -7.89
N LYS A 40 -8.77 14.93 -7.12
CA LYS A 40 -9.15 16.36 -7.11
C LYS A 40 -8.99 17.02 -8.49
N ALA A 41 -7.91 16.73 -9.21
CA ALA A 41 -7.72 17.23 -10.56
C ALA A 41 -8.81 16.72 -11.51
N ALA A 42 -9.09 15.42 -11.49
CA ALA A 42 -10.08 14.80 -12.38
C ALA A 42 -11.52 15.27 -12.08
N VAL A 43 -11.85 15.59 -10.83
CA VAL A 43 -13.10 16.26 -10.47
C VAL A 43 -13.14 17.69 -11.01
N ARG A 44 -12.05 18.46 -10.88
CA ARG A 44 -11.95 19.83 -11.39
C ARG A 44 -12.05 19.91 -12.92
N TYR A 45 -11.51 18.94 -13.63
CA TYR A 45 -11.60 18.84 -15.09
C TYR A 45 -12.91 18.18 -15.58
N GLY A 46 -13.83 17.81 -14.68
CA GLY A 46 -15.13 17.21 -15.03
C GLY A 46 -15.04 15.79 -15.61
N VAL A 47 -13.88 15.14 -15.52
CA VAL A 47 -13.67 13.76 -16.00
C VAL A 47 -14.39 12.75 -15.11
N ILE A 48 -14.50 13.08 -13.82
CA ILE A 48 -15.10 12.23 -12.80
C ILE A 48 -16.39 12.85 -12.28
N ARG A 49 -17.43 12.02 -12.10
CA ARG A 49 -18.68 12.45 -11.48
C ARG A 49 -18.41 13.00 -10.07
N PRO A 50 -18.99 14.14 -9.69
CA PRO A 50 -18.77 14.78 -8.39
C PRO A 50 -19.43 14.03 -7.21
N ASP A 51 -19.73 12.74 -7.37
CA ASP A 51 -20.35 11.92 -6.35
C ASP A 51 -19.33 11.59 -5.23
N PRO A 52 -19.61 11.93 -3.96
CA PRO A 52 -18.67 11.73 -2.85
C PRO A 52 -18.32 10.26 -2.60
N LEU A 53 -19.25 9.34 -2.85
CA LEU A 53 -19.03 7.90 -2.67
C LEU A 53 -18.07 7.38 -3.74
N TYR A 54 -18.25 7.82 -4.99
CA TYR A 54 -17.37 7.45 -6.09
C TYR A 54 -15.93 7.95 -5.88
N GLN A 55 -15.77 9.19 -5.41
CA GLN A 55 -14.45 9.75 -5.07
C GLN A 55 -13.81 9.01 -3.89
N PHE A 56 -14.59 8.67 -2.86
CA PHE A 56 -14.11 7.91 -1.72
C PHE A 56 -13.57 6.53 -2.12
N VAL A 57 -14.30 5.78 -2.94
CA VAL A 57 -13.86 4.47 -3.44
C VAL A 57 -12.56 4.59 -4.26
N LEU A 58 -12.45 5.62 -5.11
CA LEU A 58 -11.24 5.90 -5.88
C LEU A 58 -10.03 6.28 -5.02
N LEU A 59 -10.24 6.96 -3.89
CA LEU A 59 -9.15 7.28 -2.96
C LEU A 59 -8.77 6.08 -2.09
N LEU A 60 -9.76 5.28 -1.68
CA LEU A 60 -9.56 4.12 -0.83
C LEU A 60 -8.63 3.09 -1.49
N GLN A 61 -8.77 2.85 -2.80
CA GLN A 61 -7.86 1.94 -3.52
C GLN A 61 -6.38 2.38 -3.49
N TYR A 62 -6.08 3.67 -3.31
CA TYR A 62 -4.70 4.17 -3.18
C TYR A 62 -4.15 4.04 -1.74
N ALA A 63 -5.01 3.80 -0.75
CA ALA A 63 -4.63 3.65 0.65
C ALA A 63 -4.63 2.19 1.15
N VAL A 64 -5.27 1.27 0.43
CA VAL A 64 -5.36 -0.15 0.81
C VAL A 64 -3.97 -0.82 0.75
N PRO A 65 -3.66 -1.72 1.70
CA PRO A 65 -2.42 -2.45 1.70
C PRO A 65 -2.22 -3.17 0.38
N PRO A 66 -1.01 -3.09 -0.13
CA PRO A 66 -0.78 -3.24 -1.54
C PRO A 66 -0.62 -4.72 -1.92
N ALA A 67 -0.85 -4.99 -3.21
CA ALA A 67 -1.28 -6.28 -3.73
C ALA A 67 -0.42 -7.49 -3.32
N MET A 68 -1.10 -8.49 -2.73
CA MET A 68 -0.68 -9.89 -2.63
C MET A 68 -0.10 -10.42 -3.95
N ASN A 69 -0.60 -9.92 -5.09
CA ASN A 69 -0.18 -10.33 -6.43
C ASN A 69 1.31 -10.11 -6.70
N ILE A 70 1.93 -9.08 -6.14
CA ILE A 70 3.38 -8.87 -6.29
C ILE A 70 4.15 -9.99 -5.56
N GLY A 71 3.66 -10.42 -4.40
CA GLY A 71 4.21 -11.57 -3.67
C GLY A 71 4.00 -12.89 -4.39
N THR A 72 2.84 -13.06 -5.04
CA THR A 72 2.58 -14.24 -5.87
C THR A 72 3.50 -14.29 -7.09
N ILE A 73 3.78 -13.15 -7.73
CA ILE A 73 4.70 -13.06 -8.87
C ILE A 73 6.13 -13.40 -8.42
N THR A 74 6.63 -12.81 -7.34
CA THR A 74 7.98 -13.12 -6.84
C THR A 74 8.12 -14.58 -6.40
N GLN A 75 7.05 -15.17 -5.86
CA GLN A 75 6.96 -16.61 -5.57
C GLN A 75 6.99 -17.48 -6.83
N LEU A 76 6.20 -17.14 -7.85
CA LEU A 76 6.14 -17.88 -9.11
C LEU A 76 7.47 -17.85 -9.87
N PHE A 77 8.20 -16.74 -9.79
CA PHE A 77 9.50 -16.59 -10.44
C PHE A 77 10.67 -17.07 -9.56
N GLY A 78 10.44 -17.40 -8.27
CA GLY A 78 11.47 -17.90 -7.36
C GLY A 78 12.59 -16.91 -7.02
N VAL A 79 12.41 -15.62 -7.33
CA VAL A 79 13.41 -14.56 -7.09
C VAL A 79 12.91 -13.63 -5.98
N GLY A 80 13.68 -13.50 -4.91
CA GLY A 80 13.41 -12.53 -3.83
C GLY A 80 12.21 -12.89 -2.94
N GLU A 81 11.83 -14.17 -2.85
CA GLU A 81 10.66 -14.62 -2.08
C GLU A 81 10.78 -14.33 -0.57
N SER A 82 11.95 -14.58 0.02
CA SER A 82 12.21 -14.32 1.45
C SER A 82 12.17 -12.83 1.77
N GLU A 83 12.78 -12.01 0.92
CA GLU A 83 12.83 -10.56 1.07
C GLU A 83 11.43 -9.93 0.95
N CYS A 84 10.66 -10.37 -0.05
CA CYS A 84 9.30 -9.93 -0.28
C CYS A 84 8.38 -10.33 0.88
N SER A 85 8.55 -11.53 1.45
CA SER A 85 7.79 -12.00 2.60
C SER A 85 8.02 -11.15 3.86
N VAL A 86 9.28 -10.79 4.16
CA VAL A 86 9.60 -9.89 5.29
C VAL A 86 8.99 -8.51 5.09
N ILE A 87 9.09 -7.94 3.88
CA ILE A 87 8.45 -6.66 3.57
C ILE A 87 6.94 -6.73 3.77
N PHE A 88 6.28 -7.81 3.31
CA PHE A 88 4.84 -7.96 3.47
C PHE A 88 4.39 -8.05 4.93
N VAL A 89 5.13 -8.75 5.80
CA VAL A 89 4.80 -8.81 7.24
C VAL A 89 4.75 -7.41 7.84
N TRP A 90 5.78 -6.60 7.61
CA TRP A 90 5.85 -5.24 8.14
C TRP A 90 4.80 -4.31 7.53
N VAL A 91 4.60 -4.38 6.22
CA VAL A 91 3.60 -3.56 5.51
C VAL A 91 2.19 -3.90 5.99
N TYR A 92 1.83 -5.17 6.12
CA TYR A 92 0.50 -5.57 6.60
C TYR A 92 0.26 -5.24 8.07
N ALA A 93 1.29 -5.35 8.92
CA ALA A 93 1.18 -4.94 10.33
C ALA A 93 0.90 -3.43 10.47
N LEU A 94 1.55 -2.60 9.66
CA LEU A 94 1.36 -1.15 9.64
C LEU A 94 0.11 -0.70 8.86
N ALA A 95 -0.44 -1.56 8.02
CA ALA A 95 -1.54 -1.22 7.12
C ALA A 95 -2.82 -0.82 7.85
N SER A 96 -3.18 -1.52 8.94
CA SER A 96 -4.41 -1.24 9.68
C SER A 96 -4.45 0.20 10.22
N VAL A 97 -3.31 0.68 10.74
CA VAL A 97 -3.15 2.04 11.26
C VAL A 97 -3.18 3.07 10.12
N ALA A 98 -2.41 2.83 9.05
CA ALA A 98 -2.33 3.76 7.93
C ALA A 98 -3.67 3.90 7.18
N VAL A 99 -4.36 2.80 6.90
CA VAL A 99 -5.68 2.81 6.24
C VAL A 99 -6.71 3.56 7.08
N THR A 100 -6.70 3.35 8.40
CA THR A 100 -7.63 4.04 9.32
C THR A 100 -7.39 5.56 9.30
N MET A 101 -6.13 5.99 9.39
CA MET A 101 -5.75 7.40 9.35
C MET A 101 -6.13 8.07 8.02
N TRP A 102 -5.83 7.43 6.89
CA TRP A 102 -6.16 7.98 5.57
C TRP A 102 -7.66 8.00 5.29
N SER A 103 -8.40 6.98 5.74
CA SER A 103 -9.85 6.96 5.61
C SER A 103 -10.51 8.14 6.34
N ALA A 104 -10.03 8.45 7.56
CA ALA A 104 -10.48 9.63 8.30
C ALA A 104 -10.14 10.94 7.57
N PHE A 105 -8.93 11.06 7.02
CA PHE A 105 -8.52 12.24 6.27
C PHE A 105 -9.32 12.44 4.97
N PHE A 106 -9.59 11.37 4.23
CA PHE A 106 -10.39 11.43 3.01
C PHE A 106 -11.84 11.81 3.30
N MET A 107 -12.45 11.23 4.34
CA MET A 107 -13.80 11.62 4.76
C MET A 107 -13.88 13.10 5.15
N TRP A 108 -12.90 13.63 5.87
CA TRP A 108 -12.83 15.06 6.20
C TRP A 108 -12.61 15.96 4.98
N THR A 109 -11.86 15.50 3.98
CA THR A 109 -11.61 16.27 2.74
C THR A 109 -12.83 16.29 1.81
N LEU A 110 -13.70 15.27 1.90
CA LEU A 110 -14.87 15.10 1.05
C LEU A 110 -16.17 15.61 1.69
N SER A 111 -16.19 15.89 3.00
CA SER A 111 -17.28 16.53 3.74
C SER A 111 -17.30 18.04 3.53
#